data_AF-A0A520JKR1-F1
#
_entry.id   AF-A0A520JKR1-F1
#
_cell.length_a   1.000
_cell.length_b   1.000
_cell.length_c   1.000
_cell.angle_alpha   90.00
_cell.angle_beta   90.00
_cell.angle_gamma   90.00
#
_symmetry.space_group_name_H-M   'P 1'
#
loop_
_entity.id
_entity.type
_entity.pdbx_description
1 polymer ?
#
loop_
_entity_poly.entity_id
_entity_poly.type
_entity_poly.pdbx_seq_one_letter_code
_entity_poly.pdbx_strand_id
1 'polypeptide(L)' 'VERLAEVFTGISGKFVQLEDTIRSFKAVVEGEYDHLPESAFYMVGGIDEAVAKAEKMAAEA' A
#
# COMPACT_ATOMS: atom_id res chain seq x y z
N VAL A 1 -1.94 21.48 -4.42
CA VAL A 1 -2.86 20.85 -3.43
C VAL A 1 -2.28 19.55 -2.86
N GLU A 2 -1.22 18.99 -3.44
CA GLU A 2 -0.72 17.62 -3.16
C GLU A 2 0.03 17.39 -1.84
N ARG A 3 0.29 18.43 -1.02
CA ARG A 3 1.10 18.29 0.22
C ARG A 3 0.38 18.65 1.51
N LEU A 4 -0.95 18.79 1.47
CA LEU A 4 -1.72 19.16 2.66
C LEU A 4 -1.73 18.05 3.71
N ALA A 5 -1.86 16.79 3.29
CA ALA A 5 -1.94 15.66 4.21
C ALA A 5 -0.61 15.40 4.95
N GLU A 6 0.54 15.63 4.31
CA GLU A 6 1.87 15.42 4.92
C GLU A 6 2.08 16.27 6.17
N VAL A 7 1.52 17.49 6.20
CA VAL A 7 1.62 18.41 7.35
C VAL A 7 0.83 17.88 8.56
N PHE A 8 -0.21 17.07 8.33
CA PHE A 8 -1.04 16.51 9.39
C PHE A 8 -0.62 15.09 9.80
N THR A 9 -0.12 14.28 8.87
CA THR A 9 0.22 12.87 9.13
C THR A 9 1.71 12.63 9.35
N GLY A 10 2.58 13.53 8.90
CA GLY A 10 4.04 13.31 8.87
C GLY A 10 4.48 12.20 7.90
N ILE A 11 3.55 11.66 7.10
CA ILE A 11 3.81 10.58 6.14
C ILE A 11 3.86 11.20 4.76
N SER A 12 4.96 10.95 4.03
CA SER A 12 5.12 11.43 2.66
C SER A 12 4.06 10.85 1.75
N GLY A 13 3.24 11.74 1.18
CA GLY A 13 2.22 11.38 0.19
C GLY A 13 2.90 10.89 -1.09
N LYS A 14 2.52 9.72 -1.56
CA LYS A 14 3.04 9.14 -2.81
C LYS A 14 1.99 9.27 -3.90
N PHE A 15 2.38 9.80 -5.05
CA PHE A 15 1.51 9.81 -6.22
C PHE A 15 1.59 8.43 -6.89
N VAL A 16 0.45 7.75 -6.94
CA VAL A 16 0.33 6.44 -7.58
C VAL A 16 -0.26 6.65 -8.96
N GLN A 17 0.38 6.11 -9.99
CA GLN A 17 -0.15 6.22 -11.35
C GLN A 17 -1.41 5.36 -11.50
N LEU A 18 -2.28 5.74 -12.44
CA LEU A 18 -3.52 5.02 -12.70
C LEU A 18 -3.25 3.56 -13.11
N GLU A 19 -2.24 3.33 -13.94
CA GLU A 19 -1.84 1.99 -14.41
C GLU A 19 -1.40 1.09 -13.24
N ASP A 20 -0.63 1.64 -12.30
CA ASP A 20 -0.19 0.90 -11.10
C ASP A 20 -1.36 0.62 -10.16
N THR A 21 -2.31 1.55 -10.06
CA THR A 21 -3.54 1.35 -9.27
C THR A 21 -4.36 0.19 -9.84
N ILE A 22 -4.59 0.18 -11.16
CA ILE A 22 -5.35 -0.88 -11.83
C ILE A 22 -4.64 -2.23 -11.68
N ARG A 23 -3.32 -2.28 -11.87
CA ARG A 23 -2.53 -3.51 -11.69
C ARG A 23 -2.63 -4.04 -10.25
N SER A 24 -2.48 -3.16 -9.27
CA SER A 24 -2.53 -3.50 -7.85
C SER A 24 -3.89 -4.07 -7.46
N PHE A 25 -4.98 -3.39 -7.84
CA PHE A 25 -6.33 -3.87 -7.54
C PHE A 25 -6.66 -5.16 -8.29
N LYS A 26 -6.20 -5.32 -9.54
CA LYS A 26 -6.43 -6.55 -10.31
C LYS A 26 -5.80 -7.76 -9.62
N ALA A 27 -4.55 -7.65 -9.20
CA ALA A 27 -3.84 -8.73 -8.53
C ALA A 27 -4.40 -9.04 -7.12
N VAL A 28 -4.91 -8.04 -6.40
CA VAL A 28 -5.67 -8.25 -5.15
C VAL A 28 -6.96 -9.03 -5.43
N VAL A 29 -7.71 -8.69 -6.48
CA VAL A 29 -8.95 -9.40 -6.84
C VAL A 29 -8.68 -10.81 -7.38
N GLU A 30 -7.54 -11.03 -8.05
CA GLU A 30 -7.09 -12.36 -8.48
C GLU A 30 -6.59 -13.24 -7.32
N GLY A 31 -6.53 -12.70 -6.10
CA GLY A 31 -6.12 -13.43 -4.89
C GLY A 31 -4.62 -13.65 -4.77
N GLU A 32 -3.80 -12.96 -5.59
CA GLU A 32 -2.34 -13.09 -5.54
C GLU A 32 -1.79 -12.66 -4.17
N TYR A 33 -2.46 -11.73 -3.50
CA TYR A 33 -2.06 -11.15 -2.22
C TYR A 33 -2.97 -11.54 -1.03
N ASP A 34 -3.81 -12.57 -1.17
CA ASP A 34 -4.69 -13.05 -0.09
C ASP A 34 -3.93 -13.58 1.14
N HIS A 35 -2.64 -13.87 0.97
CA HIS A 35 -1.73 -14.28 2.04
C HIS A 35 -1.25 -13.10 2.90
N LEU A 36 -1.47 -11.86 2.49
CA LEU A 36 -1.06 -10.66 3.23
C LEU A 36 -2.14 -10.23 4.24
N PRO A 37 -1.76 -9.79 5.45
CA PRO A 37 -2.72 -9.29 6.43
C PRO A 37 -3.36 -7.98 5.96
N GLU A 38 -4.65 -7.78 6.25
CA GLU A 38 -5.39 -6.56 5.86
C GLU A 38 -4.72 -5.25 6.34
N SER A 39 -4.00 -5.32 7.46
CA SER A 39 -3.25 -4.19 8.03
C SER A 39 -2.11 -3.71 7.13
N ALA A 40 -1.60 -4.55 6.24
CA ALA A 40 -0.54 -4.21 5.30
C ALA A 40 -1.03 -3.28 4.18
N PHE A 41 -2.32 -3.35 3.84
CA PHE A 41 -2.94 -2.48 2.83
C PHE A 41 -3.33 -1.09 3.38
N TYR A 42 -3.14 -0.86 4.68
CA TYR A 42 -3.51 0.41 5.31
C TYR A 42 -2.41 1.47 5.12
N MET A 43 -2.78 2.63 4.54
CA MET A 43 -1.90 3.79 4.30
C MET A 43 -0.64 3.45 3.47
N VAL A 44 -0.83 2.72 2.37
CA VAL A 44 0.22 2.43 1.39
C VAL A 44 -0.14 3.08 0.05
N GLY A 45 0.86 3.46 -0.73
CA GLY A 45 0.63 3.99 -2.08
C GLY A 45 0.39 2.85 -3.07
N GLY A 46 1.40 2.01 -3.27
CA GLY A 46 1.36 0.89 -4.21
C GLY A 46 1.33 -0.48 -3.54
N ILE A 47 1.11 -1.51 -4.35
CA ILE A 47 1.14 -2.91 -3.89
C ILE A 47 2.52 -3.32 -3.35
N ASP A 48 3.61 -2.79 -3.91
CA ASP A 48 4.97 -3.06 -3.43
C ASP A 48 5.16 -2.61 -1.98
N GLU A 49 4.53 -1.48 -1.60
CA GLU A 49 4.55 -0.99 -0.22
C GLU A 49 3.66 -1.81 0.69
N ALA A 50 2.54 -2.34 0.18
CA ALA A 50 1.71 -3.30 0.90
C ALA A 50 2.48 -4.58 1.21
N VAL A 51 3.20 -5.13 0.22
CA VAL A 51 4.04 -6.33 0.39
C VAL A 51 5.15 -6.07 1.39
N ALA A 52 5.93 -5.00 1.22
CA ALA A 52 7.03 -4.68 2.14
C ALA A 52 6.54 -4.45 3.58
N LYS A 53 5.36 -3.82 3.74
CA LYS A 53 4.74 -3.63 5.06
C LYS A 53 4.25 -4.95 5.65
N ALA A 54 3.64 -5.81 4.84
CA ALA A 54 3.25 -7.15 5.27
C ALA A 54 4.45 -7.99 5.72
N GLU A 55 5.55 -7.98 4.96
CA GLU A 55 6.79 -8.66 5.33
C GLU A 55 7.35 -8.14 6.65
N LYS A 56 7.33 -6.81 6.84
CA LYS A 56 7.77 -6.20 8.09
C LYS A 56 6.87 -6.62 9.27
N MET A 57 5.55 -6.62 9.07
CA MET A 57 4.59 -7.08 10.09
C MET A 57 4.74 -8.57 10.39
N ALA A 58 5.03 -9.40 9.39
CA ALA A 58 5.30 -10.82 9.56
C ALA A 58 6.63 -11.07 10.29
N ALA A 59 7.62 -10.19 10.14
CA ALA A 59 8.90 -10.25 10.86
C ALA A 59 8.81 -9.72 12.30
N GLU A 60 7.86 -8.82 12.58
CA GLU A 60 7.58 -8.26 13.91
C GLU A 60 6.59 -9.12 14.73
N ALA A 61 5.96 -10.14 14.12
CA ALA A 61 5.06 -11.12 14.74
C ALA A 61 5.81 -12.40 15.17
#